data_AF-A0A938X1E1-F1
#
_entry.id   AF-A0A938X1E1-F1
#
_cell.length_a   1.000
_cell.length_b   1.000
_cell.length_c   1.000
_cell.angle_alpha   90.00
_cell.angle_beta   90.00
_cell.angle_gamma   90.00
#
_symmetry.space_group_name_H-M   'P 1'
#
loop_
_entity.id
_entity.type
_entity.pdbx_description
1 polymer ?
#
loop_
_entity_poly.entity_id
_entity_poly.type
_entity_poly.pdbx_seq_one_letter_code
_entity_poly.pdbx_strand_id
1 'polypeptide(L)'
;MECKWLPELMLYEDYESWDEYQDAIYGVFCDDFKKSYPIYDGKRVKIRYQPIEYNREEGFYHVTCQDYQKDGERVPDLRRCERIKWVRKFIEHYDCNLDECTECEGMKVWEEDYHNNKRVHILLE
;
A
#
# COMPACT_ATOMS: atom_id res chain seq x y z
N MET A 1 19.67 -0.52 4.34
CA MET A 1 18.62 -1.56 4.33
C MET A 1 18.22 -1.91 2.92
N GLU A 2 18.43 -3.17 2.54
CA GLU A 2 18.05 -3.72 1.25
C GLU A 2 17.28 -5.03 1.48
N CYS A 3 15.96 -4.96 1.34
CA CYS A 3 15.09 -6.14 1.34
C CYS A 3 14.94 -6.62 -0.10
N LYS A 4 15.42 -7.83 -0.44
CA LYS A 4 15.38 -8.34 -1.83
C LYS A 4 13.97 -8.44 -2.42
N TRP A 5 12.97 -8.58 -1.56
CA TRP A 5 11.56 -8.66 -1.93
C TRP A 5 10.90 -7.28 -2.12
N LEU A 6 11.57 -6.20 -1.73
CA LEU A 6 11.06 -4.83 -1.82
C LEU A 6 11.23 -4.32 -3.26
N PRO A 7 10.14 -3.97 -3.96
CA PRO A 7 10.21 -3.58 -5.35
C PRO A 7 10.67 -2.13 -5.49
N GLU A 8 11.23 -1.80 -6.66
CA GLU A 8 11.58 -0.43 -7.02
C GLU A 8 10.36 0.51 -7.00
N LEU A 9 10.64 1.79 -6.75
CA LEU A 9 9.64 2.84 -6.77
C LEU A 9 9.10 3.05 -8.20
N MET A 10 7.82 3.42 -8.30
CA MET A 10 7.26 3.93 -9.54
C MET A 10 7.33 5.45 -9.51
N LEU A 11 8.36 6.05 -10.10
CA LEU A 11 8.55 7.50 -10.00
C LEU A 11 7.58 8.22 -10.94
N TYR A 12 6.97 9.31 -10.47
CA TYR A 12 6.13 10.14 -11.34
C TYR A 12 6.91 10.69 -12.54
N GLU A 13 8.22 10.94 -12.37
CA GLU A 13 9.12 11.45 -13.40
C GLU A 13 9.28 10.51 -14.61
N ASP A 14 8.91 9.23 -14.47
CA ASP A 14 8.95 8.23 -15.55
C ASP A 14 7.72 8.29 -16.47
N TYR A 15 6.77 9.21 -16.23
CA TYR A 15 5.49 9.33 -16.94
C TYR A 15 5.29 10.73 -17.52
N GLU A 16 4.56 10.83 -18.63
CA GLU A 16 4.36 12.11 -19.34
C GLU A 16 3.34 13.01 -18.65
N SER A 17 2.41 12.42 -17.90
CA SER A 17 1.31 13.16 -17.25
C SER A 17 0.85 12.51 -15.95
N TRP A 18 0.17 13.32 -15.13
CA TRP A 18 -0.49 12.83 -13.92
C TRP A 18 -1.50 11.72 -14.22
N ASP A 19 -2.32 11.88 -15.26
CA ASP A 19 -3.36 10.91 -15.60
C ASP A 19 -2.75 9.55 -15.99
N GLU A 20 -1.68 9.57 -16.78
CA GLU A 20 -0.95 8.36 -17.16
C GLU A 20 -0.35 7.65 -15.93
N TYR A 21 0.33 8.41 -15.07
CA TYR A 21 0.89 7.87 -13.84
C TYR A 21 -0.19 7.29 -12.91
N GLN A 22 -1.29 8.04 -12.75
CA GLN A 22 -2.41 7.65 -11.90
C GLN A 22 -3.09 6.37 -12.43
N ASP A 23 -3.17 6.18 -13.74
CA ASP A 23 -3.66 4.96 -14.37
C ASP A 23 -2.71 3.79 -14.18
N ALA A 24 -1.39 4.02 -14.30
CA ALA A 24 -0.38 2.99 -14.07
C ALA A 24 -0.42 2.46 -12.63
N ILE A 25 -0.43 3.33 -11.62
CA ILE A 25 -0.50 2.91 -10.20
C ILE A 25 -1.85 2.28 -9.86
N TYR A 26 -2.95 2.70 -10.50
CA TYR A 26 -4.26 2.07 -10.34
C TYR A 26 -4.31 0.68 -10.97
N GLY A 27 -3.60 0.47 -12.08
CA GLY A 27 -3.39 -0.85 -12.68
C GLY A 27 -2.74 -1.81 -11.68
N VAL A 28 -1.65 -1.39 -11.03
CA VAL A 28 -0.99 -2.17 -9.97
C VAL A 28 -1.94 -2.47 -8.82
N PHE A 29 -2.67 -1.46 -8.33
CA PHE A 29 -3.66 -1.66 -7.27
C PHE A 29 -4.73 -2.69 -7.65
N CYS A 30 -5.24 -2.62 -8.89
CA CYS A 30 -6.22 -3.58 -9.39
C CYS A 30 -5.65 -5.00 -9.46
N ASP A 31 -4.43 -5.16 -9.96
CA ASP A 31 -3.77 -6.46 -10.04
C ASP A 31 -3.57 -7.07 -8.64
N ASP A 32 -3.14 -6.27 -7.68
CA ASP A 32 -2.82 -6.72 -6.34
C ASP A 32 -4.04 -7.02 -5.46
N PHE A 33 -5.10 -6.22 -5.58
CA PHE A 33 -6.21 -6.26 -4.62
C PHE A 33 -7.58 -6.63 -5.22
N LYS A 34 -7.74 -6.55 -6.54
CA LYS A 34 -9.01 -6.85 -7.23
C LYS A 34 -8.94 -8.14 -8.05
N LYS A 35 -7.92 -8.26 -8.92
CA LYS A 35 -7.68 -9.48 -9.72
C LYS A 35 -7.06 -10.59 -8.88
N SER A 36 -6.26 -10.21 -7.88
CA SER A 36 -5.72 -11.11 -6.86
C SER A 36 -5.96 -10.53 -5.46
N TYR A 37 -5.27 -11.07 -4.46
CA TYR A 37 -5.37 -10.61 -3.08
C TYR A 37 -4.13 -11.02 -2.29
N PRO A 38 -3.62 -10.16 -1.39
CA PRO A 38 -2.60 -10.57 -0.45
C PRO A 38 -3.19 -11.42 0.68
N ILE A 39 -2.33 -12.25 1.25
CA ILE A 39 -2.61 -13.05 2.44
C ILE A 39 -1.76 -12.50 3.59
N TYR A 40 -2.43 -12.25 4.73
CA TYR A 40 -1.80 -11.91 6.00
C TYR A 40 -2.21 -12.95 7.03
N ASP A 41 -1.25 -13.64 7.65
CA ASP A 41 -1.52 -14.65 8.69
C ASP A 41 -2.61 -15.67 8.25
N GLY A 42 -2.46 -16.20 7.03
CA GLY A 42 -3.42 -17.14 6.42
C GLY A 42 -4.79 -16.54 6.05
N LYS A 43 -5.02 -15.24 6.30
CA LYS A 43 -6.28 -14.54 6.02
C LYS A 43 -6.15 -13.69 4.77
N ARG A 44 -7.19 -13.73 3.93
CA ARG A 44 -7.30 -12.85 2.77
C ARG A 44 -7.55 -11.40 3.21
N VAL A 45 -6.69 -10.49 2.77
CA VAL A 45 -6.91 -9.05 2.94
C VAL A 45 -7.87 -8.55 1.86
N LYS A 46 -8.81 -7.70 2.25
CA LYS A 46 -9.80 -7.08 1.37
C LYS A 46 -9.70 -5.57 1.48
N ILE A 47 -9.85 -4.88 0.37
CA ILE A 47 -9.92 -3.43 0.34
C ILE A 47 -11.31 -2.94 0.74
N ARG A 48 -11.38 -1.69 1.20
CA ARG A 48 -12.64 -0.97 1.31
C ARG A 48 -13.03 -0.45 -0.07
N TYR A 49 -14.16 -0.93 -0.59
CA TYR A 49 -14.61 -0.61 -1.95
C TYR A 49 -15.35 0.72 -2.06
N GLN A 50 -16.11 1.09 -1.02
CA GLN A 50 -17.03 2.23 -1.04
C GLN A 50 -16.55 3.33 -0.06
N PRO A 51 -16.70 4.62 -0.42
CA PRO A 51 -17.29 5.12 -1.67
C PRO A 51 -16.42 4.87 -2.91
N ILE A 52 -17.05 4.85 -4.09
CA ILE A 52 -16.36 4.90 -5.38
C ILE A 52 -16.35 6.35 -5.85
N GLU A 53 -15.16 6.90 -6.06
CA GLU A 53 -14.94 8.26 -6.56
C GLU A 53 -14.12 8.17 -7.84
N TYR A 54 -14.46 8.97 -8.86
CA TYR A 54 -13.79 8.95 -10.18
C TYR A 54 -13.54 7.53 -10.75
N ASN A 55 -14.50 6.61 -10.55
CA ASN A 55 -14.42 5.19 -10.94
C ASN A 55 -13.34 4.35 -10.23
N ARG A 56 -12.89 4.76 -9.04
CA ARG A 56 -11.89 4.05 -8.23
C ARG A 56 -12.38 3.87 -6.80
N GLU A 57 -11.99 2.76 -6.19
CA GLU A 57 -12.39 2.42 -4.82
C GLU A 57 -11.75 3.33 -3.78
N GLU A 58 -12.43 3.58 -2.65
CA GLU A 58 -11.86 4.32 -1.52
C GLU A 58 -10.51 3.75 -1.06
N GLY A 59 -10.34 2.43 -1.11
CA GLY A 59 -9.08 1.76 -0.77
C GLY A 59 -7.89 2.25 -1.61
N PHE A 60 -8.10 2.60 -2.88
CA PHE A 60 -7.06 3.19 -3.74
C PHE A 60 -6.64 4.55 -3.19
N TYR A 61 -7.60 5.44 -2.97
CA TYR A 61 -7.33 6.77 -2.40
C TYR A 61 -6.78 6.72 -0.97
N HIS A 62 -7.08 5.69 -0.20
CA HIS A 62 -6.53 5.52 1.15
C HIS A 62 -5.03 5.26 1.11
N VAL A 63 -4.56 4.51 0.11
CA VAL A 63 -3.14 4.18 -0.03
C VAL A 63 -2.35 5.20 -0.85
N THR A 64 -2.98 5.98 -1.74
CA THR A 64 -2.29 6.96 -2.61
C THR A 64 -2.41 8.41 -2.17
N CYS A 65 -3.47 8.78 -1.44
CA CYS A 65 -3.70 10.17 -1.04
C CYS A 65 -3.49 10.37 0.46
N GLN A 66 -3.34 11.65 0.84
CA GLN A 66 -3.44 12.09 2.22
C GLN A 66 -4.59 13.09 2.36
N ASP A 67 -5.22 13.07 3.54
CA ASP A 67 -6.18 14.07 3.98
C ASP A 67 -5.48 14.91 5.06
N TYR A 68 -4.61 15.82 4.62
CA TYR A 68 -3.79 16.64 5.52
C TYR A 68 -4.64 17.56 6.41
N GLN A 69 -5.80 17.99 5.93
CA GLN A 69 -6.65 18.98 6.59
C GLN A 69 -7.84 18.36 7.35
N LYS A 70 -8.11 17.05 7.15
CA LYS A 70 -9.29 16.35 7.70
C LYS A 70 -10.61 17.01 7.31
N ASP A 71 -10.61 17.74 6.20
CA ASP A 71 -11.77 18.42 5.61
C ASP A 71 -12.45 17.56 4.54
N GLY A 72 -11.86 16.41 4.21
CA GLY A 72 -12.35 15.47 3.21
C GLY A 72 -11.73 15.67 1.83
N GLU A 73 -10.93 16.72 1.60
CA GLU A 73 -10.18 16.87 0.35
C GLU A 73 -8.93 16.00 0.36
N ARG A 74 -8.95 14.94 -0.47
CA ARG A 74 -7.81 14.05 -0.63
C ARG A 74 -6.89 14.56 -1.73
N VAL A 75 -5.70 15.01 -1.33
CA VAL A 75 -4.63 15.39 -2.27
C VAL A 75 -3.70 14.19 -2.48
N PRO A 76 -3.31 13.89 -3.73
CA PRO A 76 -2.35 12.82 -3.98
C PRO A 76 -1.02 13.08 -3.26
N ASP A 77 -0.50 12.05 -2.59
CA ASP A 77 0.82 12.08 -1.99
C ASP A 77 1.77 11.28 -2.90
N LEU A 78 2.64 12.00 -3.61
CA LEU A 78 3.57 11.40 -4.56
C LEU A 78 4.43 10.30 -3.93
N ARG A 79 4.86 10.45 -2.67
CA ARG A 79 5.67 9.45 -1.97
C ARG A 79 4.89 8.18 -1.64
N ARG A 80 3.57 8.28 -1.48
CA ARG A 80 2.68 7.11 -1.34
C ARG A 80 2.44 6.45 -2.69
N CYS A 81 2.16 7.25 -3.72
CA CYS A 81 1.99 6.76 -5.09
C CYS A 81 3.22 5.97 -5.56
N GLU A 82 4.42 6.50 -5.31
CA GLU A 82 5.70 5.86 -5.69
C GLU A 82 5.86 4.45 -5.10
N ARG A 83 5.24 4.22 -3.93
CA ARG A 83 5.33 2.99 -3.15
C ARG A 83 4.11 2.09 -3.33
N ILE A 84 3.28 2.27 -4.37
CA ILE A 84 2.05 1.49 -4.54
C ILE A 84 2.31 -0.03 -4.52
N LYS A 85 3.42 -0.49 -5.12
CA LYS A 85 3.85 -1.90 -5.14
C LYS A 85 4.25 -2.43 -3.75
N TRP A 86 4.58 -1.55 -2.81
CA TRP A 86 5.05 -1.93 -1.48
C TRP A 86 3.91 -2.40 -0.59
N VAL A 87 2.69 -1.88 -0.79
CA VAL A 87 1.53 -2.18 0.07
C VAL A 87 1.30 -3.69 0.15
N ARG A 88 1.23 -4.36 -1.01
CA ARG A 88 1.09 -5.82 -1.05
C ARG A 88 2.27 -6.52 -0.38
N LYS A 89 3.49 -6.09 -0.69
CA LYS A 89 4.72 -6.73 -0.19
C LYS A 89 4.84 -6.64 1.32
N PHE A 90 4.45 -5.52 1.91
CA PHE A 90 4.41 -5.35 3.36
C PHE A 90 3.42 -6.31 4.02
N ILE A 91 2.27 -6.55 3.38
CA ILE A 91 1.26 -7.48 3.89
C ILE A 91 1.75 -8.94 3.81
N GLU A 92 2.35 -9.33 2.69
CA GLU A 92 2.78 -10.72 2.45
C GLU A 92 4.10 -11.09 3.13
N HIS A 93 4.97 -10.11 3.39
CA HIS A 93 6.26 -10.28 4.07
C HIS A 93 6.24 -9.71 5.50
N TYR A 94 5.08 -9.73 6.16
CA TYR A 94 4.91 -9.20 7.52
C TYR A 94 5.83 -9.90 8.56
N ASP A 95 6.25 -11.13 8.28
CA ASP A 95 7.18 -11.95 9.06
C ASP A 95 8.59 -11.95 8.44
N CYS A 96 8.96 -10.86 7.75
CA CYS A 96 10.18 -10.69 6.95
C CYS A 96 11.37 -11.52 7.43
N ASN A 97 11.81 -12.43 6.55
CA ASN A 97 12.98 -13.25 6.78
C ASN A 97 14.27 -12.42 6.65
N LEU A 98 14.98 -12.26 7.77
CA LEU A 98 16.24 -11.51 7.84
C LEU A 98 17.35 -12.17 6.99
N ASP A 99 17.31 -13.48 6.76
CA ASP A 99 18.30 -14.20 5.94
C ASP A 99 18.27 -13.76 4.47
N GLU A 100 17.15 -13.19 4.01
CA GLU A 100 16.97 -12.71 2.64
C GLU A 100 17.28 -11.22 2.48
N CYS A 101 17.66 -10.53 3.56
CA CYS A 101 17.83 -9.08 3.59
C CYS A 101 19.26 -8.67 3.99
N THR A 102 19.68 -7.47 3.59
CA THR A 102 20.98 -6.88 3.98
C THR A 102 20.72 -5.58 4.76
N GLU A 103 21.32 -5.45 5.94
CA GLU A 103 21.10 -4.28 6.82
C GLU A 103 19.61 -4.00 7.09
N CYS A 104 18.83 -5.05 7.35
CA CYS A 104 17.40 -4.99 7.64
C CYS A 104 17.14 -5.34 9.12
N GLU A 105 16.31 -4.55 9.80
CA GLU A 105 15.85 -4.86 11.16
C GLU A 105 14.58 -5.71 11.19
N GLY A 106 14.05 -6.04 10.00
CA GLY A 106 12.81 -6.79 9.80
C GLY A 106 11.58 -5.87 9.77
N MET A 107 10.41 -6.48 9.63
CA MET A 107 9.13 -5.77 9.70
C MET A 107 8.69 -5.66 11.15
N LYS A 108 8.35 -4.44 11.58
CA LYS A 108 7.68 -4.20 12.86
C LYS A 108 6.18 -4.35 12.66
N VAL A 109 5.59 -5.29 13.38
CA VAL A 109 4.15 -5.57 13.34
C VAL A 109 3.58 -5.51 14.75
N TRP A 110 2.51 -4.73 14.93
CA TRP A 110 1.80 -4.65 16.21
C TRP A 110 0.30 -4.54 16.00
N GLU A 111 -0.46 -4.88 17.04
CA GLU A 111 -1.92 -4.83 17.03
C GLU A 111 -2.45 -3.83 18.06
N GLU A 112 -3.47 -3.07 17.66
CA GLU A 112 -4.19 -2.16 18.53
C GLU A 112 -5.67 -2.50 18.55
N ASP A 113 -6.34 -2.32 19.69
CA ASP A 113 -7.80 -2.44 19.77
C ASP A 113 -8.46 -1.26 19.06
N TYR A 114 -9.32 -1.57 18.08
CA TYR A 114 -10.08 -0.58 17.33
C TYR A 114 -11.55 -0.99 17.22
N HIS A 115 -12.41 -0.30 17.98
CA HIS A 115 -13.79 -0.71 18.22
C HIS A 115 -13.86 -2.16 18.71
N ASN A 116 -14.51 -3.05 17.96
CA ASN A 116 -14.65 -4.47 18.29
C ASN A 116 -13.65 -5.37 17.51
N ASN A 117 -12.64 -4.77 16.87
CA ASN A 117 -11.66 -5.49 16.04
C ASN A 117 -10.24 -5.15 16.47
N LYS A 118 -9.29 -5.99 16.04
CA LYS A 118 -7.86 -5.67 16.08
C LYS A 118 -7.46 -4.94 14.80
N ARG A 119 -6.72 -3.85 14.94
CA ARG A 119 -6.05 -3.16 13.84
C ARG A 119 -4.59 -3.56 13.84
N VAL A 120 -4.15 -4.14 12.73
CA VAL A 120 -2.74 -4.49 12.51
C VAL A 120 -2.04 -3.29 11.91
N HIS A 121 -0.88 -2.97 12.46
CA HIS A 121 0.05 -1.97 11.95
C HIS A 121 1.32 -2.67 11.49
N ILE A 122 1.84 -2.23 10.34
CA ILE A 122 3.01 -2.82 9.69
C ILE A 122 3.96 -1.68 9.31
N LEU A 123 5.21 -1.76 9.73
CA LEU A 123 6.25 -0.76 9.49
C LEU A 123 7.56 -1.43 9.08
N LEU A 124 8.17 -0.91 8.01
CA LEU A 124 9.56 -1.16 7.66
C LEU A 124 10.34 0.10 8.05
N GLU A 125 11.29 -0.01 8.97
CA GLU A 125 12.16 1.10 9.41
C GLU A 125 13.43 1.25 8.57
#